data_AF-A0ABD5M3J2-F1
#
_entry.id   AF-A0ABD5M3J2-F1
#
_cell.length_a   1.000
_cell.length_b   1.000
_cell.length_c   1.000
_cell.angle_alpha   90.00
_cell.angle_beta   90.00
_cell.angle_gamma   90.00
#
_symmetry.space_group_name_H-M   'P 1'
#
loop_
_entity.id
_entity.type
_entity.pdbx_description
1 polymer ?
#
loop_
_entity_poly.entity_id
_entity_poly.type
_entity_poly.pdbx_seq_one_letter_code
_entity_poly.pdbx_strand_id
1 'polypeptide(L)'
;MDPNRDVVVVGGGVAGLSAAVYTARQGLDTLVVDPGGSILRRNARLENFPGFPLGVDARRLLDLLGEQAEAAGADRLDARVTRVSLVDPDGREGGNDGSDDDARFAVATDGDDRIRARHVVAATKNEVGYLEALDGVELVDRGKTYVDADERGRTGVDGLYAAGRLARKPHQAAVCAGHGAEVAVTLLEDADVPFYHDWVAPEGYFTDRDREVPPGCEEIDAAERREREAAALDATRERFAEPHPDPQETHPSLEE
;
A
#
# COMPACT_ATOMS: atom_id res chain seq x y z
N MET A 1 -14.03 -8.14 -10.40
CA MET A 1 -13.73 -7.57 -9.08
C MET A 1 -15.02 -7.10 -8.46
N ASP A 2 -15.13 -7.18 -7.14
CA ASP A 2 -16.13 -6.40 -6.42
C ASP A 2 -15.81 -4.90 -6.64
N PRO A 3 -16.78 -4.08 -7.07
CA PRO A 3 -16.55 -2.64 -7.19
C PRO A 3 -16.38 -1.95 -5.84
N ASN A 4 -16.80 -2.57 -4.73
CA ASN A 4 -16.71 -2.01 -3.38
C ASN A 4 -15.48 -2.56 -2.65
N ARG A 5 -14.61 -1.67 -2.18
CA ARG A 5 -13.38 -1.99 -1.46
C ARG A 5 -13.37 -1.35 -0.08
N ASP A 6 -12.72 -1.99 0.89
CA ASP A 6 -12.44 -1.32 2.16
C ASP A 6 -11.39 -0.23 1.96
N VAL A 7 -10.31 -0.55 1.21
CA VAL A 7 -9.20 0.37 0.98
C VAL A 7 -8.78 0.39 -0.49
N VAL A 8 -8.67 1.58 -1.07
CA VAL A 8 -7.97 1.79 -2.34
C VAL A 8 -6.67 2.54 -2.10
N VAL A 9 -5.56 1.92 -2.48
CA VAL A 9 -4.22 2.53 -2.46
C VAL A 9 -3.90 3.04 -3.86
N VAL A 10 -3.71 4.35 -3.99
CA VAL A 10 -3.36 5.00 -5.26
C VAL A 10 -1.85 5.14 -5.37
N GLY A 11 -1.23 4.29 -6.19
CA GLY A 11 0.21 4.23 -6.42
C GLY A 11 0.89 3.02 -5.79
N GLY A 12 1.57 2.24 -6.61
CA GLY A 12 2.24 0.97 -6.31
C GLY A 12 3.74 1.12 -6.08
N GLY A 13 4.13 2.29 -5.57
CA GLY A 13 5.48 2.52 -5.06
C GLY A 13 5.67 1.92 -3.66
N VAL A 14 6.85 2.11 -3.08
CA VAL A 14 7.21 1.53 -1.77
C VAL A 14 6.24 1.90 -0.66
N ALA A 15 5.76 3.15 -0.62
CA ALA A 15 4.80 3.59 0.40
C ALA A 15 3.44 2.91 0.24
N GLY A 16 2.91 2.86 -0.98
CA GLY A 16 1.61 2.26 -1.25
C GLY A 16 1.61 0.75 -1.04
N LEU A 17 2.61 0.05 -1.56
CA LEU A 17 2.75 -1.40 -1.33
C LEU A 17 2.94 -1.73 0.16
N SER A 18 3.71 -0.92 0.89
CA SER A 18 3.84 -1.10 2.34
C SER A 18 2.52 -0.86 3.07
N ALA A 19 1.71 0.13 2.67
CA ALA A 19 0.39 0.35 3.25
C ALA A 19 -0.53 -0.84 2.96
N ALA A 20 -0.50 -1.34 1.72
CA ALA A 20 -1.34 -2.45 1.27
C ALA A 20 -1.06 -3.76 2.01
N VAL A 21 0.21 -4.07 2.29
CA VAL A 21 0.57 -5.23 3.13
C VAL A 21 -0.12 -5.14 4.49
N TYR A 22 -0.12 -3.98 5.13
CA TYR A 22 -0.66 -3.83 6.47
C TYR A 22 -2.19 -3.89 6.49
N THR A 23 -2.87 -3.23 5.55
CA THR A 23 -4.34 -3.27 5.49
C THR A 23 -4.85 -4.65 5.09
N ALA A 24 -4.23 -5.29 4.08
CA ALA A 24 -4.63 -6.63 3.64
C ALA A 24 -4.38 -7.71 4.71
N ARG A 25 -3.27 -7.62 5.45
CA ARG A 25 -3.02 -8.53 6.59
C ARG A 25 -4.02 -8.39 7.73
N GLN A 26 -4.77 -7.28 7.79
CA GLN A 26 -5.90 -7.10 8.69
C GLN A 26 -7.23 -7.55 8.10
N GLY A 27 -7.22 -8.19 6.94
CA GLY A 27 -8.40 -8.72 6.28
C GLY A 27 -9.26 -7.65 5.60
N LEU A 28 -8.77 -6.41 5.50
CA LEU A 28 -9.45 -5.38 4.72
C LEU A 28 -9.30 -5.69 3.23
N ASP A 29 -10.41 -5.61 2.49
CA ASP A 29 -10.39 -5.73 1.04
C ASP A 29 -9.63 -4.54 0.43
N THR A 30 -8.38 -4.80 0.08
CA THR A 30 -7.40 -3.78 -0.30
C THR A 30 -7.08 -3.91 -1.78
N LEU A 31 -7.26 -2.82 -2.52
CA LEU A 31 -6.89 -2.72 -3.93
C LEU A 31 -5.78 -1.69 -4.12
N VAL A 32 -4.66 -2.10 -4.72
CA VAL A 32 -3.62 -1.18 -5.20
C VAL A 32 -3.84 -0.87 -6.67
N VAL A 33 -3.98 0.40 -7.01
CA VAL A 33 -4.11 0.88 -8.40
C VAL A 33 -2.83 1.60 -8.79
N ASP A 34 -2.09 1.06 -9.76
CA ASP A 34 -0.79 1.58 -10.18
C ASP A 34 -0.44 1.22 -11.63
N PRO A 35 0.01 2.18 -12.46
CA PRO A 35 0.44 1.92 -13.83
C PRO A 35 1.92 1.46 -13.93
N GLY A 36 2.51 0.93 -12.85
CA GLY A 36 3.88 0.43 -12.79
C GLY A 36 5.01 1.49 -12.75
N GLY A 37 4.68 2.78 -12.83
CA GLY A 37 5.62 3.89 -13.09
C GLY A 37 6.49 4.37 -11.91
N SER A 38 6.78 3.53 -10.93
CA SER A 38 7.60 3.91 -9.76
C SER A 38 8.99 4.37 -10.17
N ILE A 39 9.38 5.59 -9.78
CA ILE A 39 10.72 6.15 -10.08
C ILE A 39 11.86 5.28 -9.50
N LEU A 40 11.57 4.47 -8.49
CA LEU A 40 12.56 3.60 -7.88
C LEU A 40 13.10 2.56 -8.89
N ARG A 41 12.29 2.12 -9.87
CA ARG A 41 12.69 1.20 -10.96
C ARG A 41 13.88 1.71 -11.78
N ARG A 42 14.11 3.03 -11.81
CA ARG A 42 15.20 3.69 -12.56
C ARG A 42 16.56 3.67 -11.87
N ASN A 43 16.64 3.21 -10.62
CA ASN A 43 17.92 3.15 -9.90
C ASN A 43 18.66 1.86 -10.27
N ALA A 44 19.94 1.99 -10.61
CA ALA A 44 20.79 0.83 -10.91
C ALA A 44 20.98 -0.12 -9.71
N ARG A 45 20.98 0.44 -8.49
CA ARG A 45 21.10 -0.32 -7.23
C ARG A 45 20.58 0.50 -6.05
N LEU A 46 19.95 -0.15 -5.09
CA LEU A 46 19.52 0.45 -3.83
C LEU A 46 20.39 -0.07 -2.68
N GLU A 47 21.33 0.74 -2.21
CA GLU A 47 22.33 0.35 -1.20
C GLU A 47 21.92 0.66 0.25
N ASN A 48 20.87 1.47 0.44
CA ASN A 48 20.48 2.00 1.74
C ASN A 48 19.11 1.51 2.23
N PHE A 49 18.61 0.40 1.69
CA PHE A 49 17.42 -0.27 2.22
C PHE A 49 17.84 -1.32 3.27
N PRO A 50 17.37 -1.21 4.54
CA PRO A 50 17.75 -2.14 5.60
C PRO A 50 17.48 -3.61 5.24
N GLY A 51 18.37 -4.50 5.68
CA GLY A 51 18.28 -5.94 5.41
C GLY A 51 19.08 -6.42 4.19
N PHE A 52 19.54 -5.51 3.32
CA PHE A 52 20.37 -5.85 2.15
C PHE A 52 21.80 -5.34 2.32
N PRO A 53 22.73 -6.13 2.90
CA PRO A 53 24.08 -5.65 3.25
C PRO A 53 24.93 -5.22 2.06
N LEU A 54 24.61 -5.69 0.85
CA LEU A 54 25.27 -5.32 -0.41
C LEU A 54 24.30 -4.58 -1.36
N GLY A 55 23.22 -4.02 -0.80
CA GLY A 55 22.12 -3.45 -1.57
C GLY A 55 21.33 -4.46 -2.39
N VAL A 56 20.26 -3.98 -3.01
CA VAL A 56 19.31 -4.77 -3.79
C VAL A 56 19.02 -4.11 -5.14
N ASP A 57 18.65 -4.91 -6.14
CA ASP A 57 18.09 -4.35 -7.38
C ASP A 57 16.75 -3.67 -7.04
N ALA A 58 16.58 -2.43 -7.50
CA ALA A 58 15.46 -1.59 -7.11
C ALA A 58 14.12 -2.06 -7.68
N ARG A 59 14.13 -2.71 -8.86
CA ARG A 59 12.94 -3.29 -9.50
C ARG A 59 12.55 -4.57 -8.79
N ARG A 60 13.55 -5.43 -8.52
CA ARG A 60 13.35 -6.66 -7.73
C ARG A 60 12.71 -6.35 -6.37
N LEU A 61 13.17 -5.31 -5.67
CA LEU A 61 12.57 -4.91 -4.40
C LEU A 61 11.09 -4.54 -4.55
N LEU A 62 10.73 -3.79 -5.60
CA LEU A 62 9.32 -3.42 -5.85
C LEU A 62 8.46 -4.63 -6.20
N ASP A 63 8.96 -5.55 -7.02
CA ASP A 63 8.22 -6.75 -7.40
C ASP A 63 7.98 -7.63 -6.16
N LEU A 64 9.00 -7.80 -5.30
CA LEU A 64 8.86 -8.53 -4.04
C LEU A 64 7.89 -7.85 -3.06
N LEU A 65 7.85 -6.51 -3.01
CA LEU A 65 6.85 -5.78 -2.23
C LEU A 65 5.44 -5.99 -2.80
N GLY A 66 5.31 -6.07 -4.12
CA GLY A 66 4.06 -6.43 -4.81
C GLY A 66 3.60 -7.83 -4.47
N GLU A 67 4.47 -8.83 -4.62
CA GLU A 67 4.22 -10.22 -4.23
C GLU A 67 3.84 -10.34 -2.75
N GLN A 68 4.49 -9.56 -1.88
CA GLN A 68 4.17 -9.54 -0.45
C GLN A 68 2.78 -8.98 -0.17
N ALA A 69 2.38 -7.92 -0.88
CA ALA A 69 1.03 -7.37 -0.77
C ALA A 69 -0.03 -8.37 -1.27
N GLU A 70 0.22 -9.04 -2.39
CA GLU A 70 -0.66 -10.09 -2.93
C GLU A 70 -0.77 -11.29 -1.99
N ALA A 71 0.36 -11.77 -1.44
CA ALA A 71 0.39 -12.85 -0.45
C ALA A 71 -0.32 -12.46 0.87
N ALA A 72 -0.39 -11.17 1.19
CA ALA A 72 -1.17 -10.64 2.30
C ALA A 72 -2.68 -10.56 1.99
N GLY A 73 -3.09 -10.71 0.72
CA GLY A 73 -4.48 -10.65 0.28
C GLY A 73 -4.87 -9.38 -0.47
N ALA A 74 -3.92 -8.50 -0.81
CA ALA A 74 -4.22 -7.31 -1.61
C ALA A 74 -4.39 -7.65 -3.09
N ASP A 75 -5.38 -7.05 -3.74
CA ASP A 75 -5.51 -7.06 -5.19
C ASP A 75 -4.66 -5.96 -5.83
N ARG A 76 -4.27 -6.15 -7.09
CA ARG A 76 -3.54 -5.15 -7.89
C ARG A 76 -4.21 -4.92 -9.23
N LEU A 77 -4.37 -3.64 -9.59
CA LEU A 77 -4.92 -3.19 -10.86
C LEU A 77 -3.88 -2.31 -11.58
N ASP A 78 -3.49 -2.73 -12.78
CA ASP A 78 -2.64 -1.95 -13.68
C ASP A 78 -3.50 -0.89 -14.39
N ALA A 79 -3.64 0.26 -13.74
CA ALA A 79 -4.36 1.41 -14.26
C ALA A 79 -3.86 2.70 -13.61
N ARG A 80 -4.15 3.84 -14.23
CA ARG A 80 -3.90 5.16 -13.64
C ARG A 80 -5.19 5.71 -13.04
N VAL A 81 -5.15 6.07 -11.76
CA VAL A 81 -6.25 6.84 -11.16
C VAL A 81 -6.28 8.24 -11.74
N THR A 82 -7.41 8.62 -12.32
CA THR A 82 -7.63 9.93 -12.96
C THR A 82 -8.40 10.88 -12.06
N ARG A 83 -9.24 10.34 -11.15
CA ARG A 83 -10.04 11.15 -10.22
C ARG A 83 -10.43 10.34 -8.99
N VAL A 84 -10.40 11.00 -7.83
CA VAL A 84 -11.09 10.57 -6.61
C VAL A 84 -12.13 11.64 -6.27
N SER A 85 -13.33 11.22 -5.90
CA SER A 85 -14.42 12.10 -5.45
C SER A 85 -15.17 11.45 -4.30
N LEU A 86 -15.86 12.26 -3.49
CA LEU A 86 -16.79 11.74 -2.50
C LEU A 86 -18.01 11.12 -3.19
N VAL A 87 -18.54 10.03 -2.62
CA VAL A 87 -19.84 9.50 -3.02
C VAL A 87 -20.91 10.43 -2.48
N ASP A 88 -21.84 10.83 -3.33
CA ASP A 88 -22.95 11.72 -2.96
C ASP A 88 -23.89 10.95 -2.00
N PRO A 89 -24.19 11.46 -0.79
CA PRO A 89 -25.02 10.77 0.20
C PRO A 89 -26.44 10.44 -0.29
N ASP A 90 -26.91 11.09 -1.36
CA ASP A 90 -28.22 10.84 -1.98
C ASP A 90 -28.20 9.78 -3.12
N GLY A 91 -27.07 9.13 -3.39
CA GLY A 91 -27.01 7.95 -4.28
C GLY A 91 -27.39 8.18 -5.74
N ARG A 92 -27.38 9.43 -6.24
CA ARG A 92 -27.81 9.76 -7.61
C ARG A 92 -26.69 9.69 -8.65
N GLU A 93 -25.92 8.61 -8.63
CA GLU A 93 -25.41 8.00 -9.87
C GLU A 93 -25.50 6.47 -9.76
N GLY A 94 -26.69 5.95 -10.08
CA GLY A 94 -26.89 4.64 -10.69
C GLY A 94 -26.66 3.40 -9.82
N GLY A 95 -27.72 2.94 -9.16
CA GLY A 95 -27.80 1.56 -8.64
C GLY A 95 -28.64 1.46 -7.38
N ASN A 96 -29.95 1.25 -7.53
CA ASN A 96 -30.83 0.85 -6.44
C ASN A 96 -30.62 -0.64 -6.15
N ASP A 97 -29.57 -0.97 -5.41
CA ASP A 97 -29.48 -2.22 -4.66
C ASP A 97 -29.19 -1.85 -3.21
N GLY A 98 -30.11 -2.20 -2.32
CA GLY A 98 -30.08 -1.82 -0.90
C GLY A 98 -29.00 -2.55 -0.10
N SER A 99 -27.73 -2.33 -0.42
CA SER A 99 -26.60 -2.65 0.44
C SER A 99 -26.27 -1.47 1.36
N ASP A 100 -25.91 -1.75 2.60
CA ASP A 100 -25.14 -0.86 3.50
C ASP A 100 -23.81 -0.48 2.81
N ASP A 101 -23.86 0.41 1.82
CA ASP A 101 -22.69 0.88 1.08
C ASP A 101 -22.01 2.00 1.89
N ASP A 102 -21.19 1.62 2.88
CA ASP A 102 -20.35 2.54 3.66
C ASP A 102 -19.25 3.22 2.82
N ALA A 103 -19.25 3.02 1.50
CA ALA A 103 -18.30 3.64 0.60
C ALA A 103 -18.39 5.17 0.65
N ARG A 104 -17.24 5.80 0.87
CA ARG A 104 -17.10 7.26 0.98
C ARG A 104 -16.54 7.87 -0.30
N PHE A 105 -15.79 7.08 -1.06
CA PHE A 105 -15.04 7.53 -2.23
C PHE A 105 -15.45 6.77 -3.48
N ALA A 106 -15.49 7.48 -4.60
CA ALA A 106 -15.47 6.92 -5.94
C ALA A 106 -14.11 7.23 -6.58
N VAL A 107 -13.45 6.20 -7.11
CA VAL A 107 -12.13 6.24 -7.74
C VAL A 107 -12.30 5.84 -9.21
N ALA A 108 -12.00 6.77 -10.11
CA ALA A 108 -12.03 6.55 -11.55
C ALA A 108 -10.62 6.30 -12.09
N THR A 109 -10.51 5.35 -13.02
CA THR A 109 -9.25 5.03 -13.72
C THR A 109 -9.26 5.56 -15.16
N ASP A 110 -8.12 5.46 -15.84
CA ASP A 110 -8.01 5.67 -17.29
C ASP A 110 -8.52 4.49 -18.13
N GLY A 111 -8.77 3.34 -17.49
CA GLY A 111 -9.38 2.14 -18.07
C GLY A 111 -10.91 2.10 -17.98
N ASP A 112 -11.56 3.23 -17.67
CA ASP A 112 -13.01 3.37 -17.42
C ASP A 112 -13.54 2.60 -16.19
N ASP A 113 -12.66 2.07 -15.32
CA ASP A 113 -13.09 1.46 -14.06
C ASP A 113 -13.63 2.52 -13.09
N ARG A 114 -14.69 2.13 -12.37
CA ARG A 114 -15.26 2.92 -11.27
C ARG A 114 -15.27 2.05 -10.01
N ILE A 115 -14.36 2.37 -9.09
CA ILE A 115 -14.19 1.65 -7.83
C ILE A 115 -14.77 2.50 -6.72
N ARG A 116 -15.54 1.90 -5.81
CA ARG A 116 -16.01 2.52 -4.57
C ARG A 116 -15.14 2.06 -3.41
N ALA A 117 -14.84 2.96 -2.50
CA ALA A 117 -13.96 2.67 -1.37
C ALA A 117 -14.43 3.33 -0.08
N ARG A 118 -14.27 2.65 1.06
CA ARG A 118 -14.44 3.28 2.38
C ARG A 118 -13.27 4.21 2.70
N HIS A 119 -12.06 3.81 2.34
CA HIS A 119 -10.83 4.56 2.59
C HIS A 119 -9.96 4.65 1.34
N VAL A 120 -9.20 5.74 1.23
CA VAL A 120 -8.22 5.95 0.16
C VAL A 120 -6.86 6.30 0.75
N VAL A 121 -5.82 5.62 0.29
CA VAL A 121 -4.42 5.97 0.60
C VAL A 121 -3.75 6.52 -0.66
N ALA A 122 -3.56 7.82 -0.72
CA ALA A 122 -2.86 8.52 -1.78
C ALA A 122 -1.33 8.37 -1.60
N ALA A 123 -0.71 7.49 -2.39
CA ALA A 123 0.70 7.09 -2.25
C ALA A 123 1.53 7.33 -3.52
N THR A 124 1.09 8.24 -4.39
CA THR A 124 1.83 8.67 -5.58
C THR A 124 3.07 9.50 -5.19
N LYS A 125 3.97 9.75 -6.14
CA LYS A 125 5.20 10.51 -5.85
C LYS A 125 4.92 12.00 -5.60
N ASN A 126 4.41 12.69 -6.62
CA ASN A 126 4.09 14.12 -6.61
C ASN A 126 2.96 14.43 -7.60
N GLU A 127 2.21 13.40 -7.99
CA GLU A 127 1.05 13.51 -8.87
C GLU A 127 -0.16 13.67 -7.96
N VAL A 128 -0.82 14.83 -8.05
CA VAL A 128 -1.94 15.22 -7.20
C VAL A 128 -3.22 15.48 -7.98
N GLY A 129 -3.16 15.48 -9.32
CA GLY A 129 -4.27 15.90 -10.18
C GLY A 129 -5.58 15.14 -9.91
N TYR A 130 -5.49 13.87 -9.56
CA TYR A 130 -6.66 13.05 -9.22
C TYR A 130 -7.37 13.47 -7.92
N LEU A 131 -6.76 14.30 -7.07
CA LEU A 131 -7.33 14.81 -5.82
C LEU A 131 -7.88 16.23 -5.94
N GLU A 132 -7.62 16.95 -7.04
CA GLU A 132 -7.97 18.38 -7.18
C GLU A 132 -9.47 18.67 -7.04
N ALA A 133 -10.31 17.67 -7.31
CA ALA A 133 -11.76 17.80 -7.21
C ALA A 133 -12.34 17.52 -5.81
N LEU A 134 -11.49 17.16 -4.83
CA LEU A 134 -11.91 16.90 -3.45
C LEU A 134 -11.77 18.16 -2.59
N ASP A 135 -12.92 18.68 -2.15
CA ASP A 135 -12.95 19.72 -1.13
C ASP A 135 -12.35 19.18 0.19
N GLY A 136 -11.49 19.97 0.83
CA GLY A 136 -10.80 19.60 2.07
C GLY A 136 -9.41 19.00 1.91
N VAL A 137 -8.97 18.68 0.67
CA VAL A 137 -7.58 18.32 0.41
C VAL A 137 -6.75 19.58 0.20
N GLU A 138 -5.88 19.89 1.15
CA GLU A 138 -4.95 21.01 1.02
C GLU A 138 -3.70 20.57 0.22
N LEU A 139 -3.35 21.35 -0.82
CA LEU A 139 -2.17 21.11 -1.64
C LEU A 139 -1.08 22.15 -1.35
N VAL A 140 0.16 21.69 -1.20
CA VAL A 140 1.30 22.53 -0.85
C VAL A 140 2.33 22.52 -2.00
N ASP A 141 2.59 23.68 -2.59
CA ASP A 141 3.66 23.87 -3.59
C ASP A 141 4.98 24.26 -2.91
N ARG A 142 6.02 23.44 -3.15
CA ARG A 142 7.42 23.77 -2.82
C ARG A 142 8.36 23.42 -3.97
N GLY A 143 8.03 23.86 -5.18
CA GLY A 143 8.67 23.50 -6.45
C GLY A 143 8.17 22.18 -7.03
N LYS A 144 7.45 21.40 -6.24
CA LYS A 144 6.53 20.32 -6.64
C LYS A 144 5.32 20.39 -5.71
N THR A 145 4.19 19.89 -6.19
CA THR A 145 2.96 19.82 -5.41
C THR A 145 2.92 18.56 -4.56
N TYR A 146 2.46 18.71 -3.32
CA TYR A 146 2.30 17.67 -2.32
C TYR A 146 0.93 17.80 -1.64
N VAL A 147 0.50 16.78 -0.91
CA VAL A 147 -0.69 16.85 -0.06
C VAL A 147 -0.27 17.31 1.33
N ASP A 148 -1.04 18.23 1.92
CA ASP A 148 -0.91 18.54 3.34
C ASP A 148 -1.57 17.42 4.15
N ALA A 149 -0.76 16.77 4.96
CA ALA A 149 -1.17 15.70 5.85
C ALA A 149 -0.41 15.81 7.16
N ASP A 150 -1.00 15.31 8.24
CA ASP A 150 -0.34 15.23 9.53
C ASP A 150 0.86 14.25 9.50
N GLU A 151 1.59 14.13 10.62
CA GLU A 151 2.77 13.26 10.66
C GLU A 151 2.46 11.78 10.41
N ARG A 152 1.21 11.37 10.66
CA ARG A 152 0.69 10.00 10.49
C ARG A 152 -0.08 9.82 9.17
N GLY A 153 -0.12 10.87 8.34
CA GLY A 153 -0.68 10.89 7.00
C GLY A 153 -2.18 11.15 6.89
N ARG A 154 -2.87 11.61 7.94
CA ARG A 154 -4.27 12.07 7.82
C ARG A 154 -4.36 13.36 7.00
N THR A 155 -5.31 13.44 6.08
CA THR A 155 -5.61 14.67 5.33
C THR A 155 -6.75 15.45 5.99
N GLY A 156 -7.18 16.56 5.37
CA GLY A 156 -8.38 17.28 5.79
C GLY A 156 -9.71 16.58 5.44
N VAL A 157 -9.67 15.42 4.77
CA VAL A 157 -10.84 14.62 4.40
C VAL A 157 -10.83 13.30 5.16
N ASP A 158 -11.90 13.03 5.90
CA ASP A 158 -12.06 11.80 6.69
C ASP A 158 -12.02 10.55 5.80
N GLY A 159 -11.21 9.56 6.18
CA GLY A 159 -10.96 8.34 5.39
C GLY A 159 -10.01 8.51 4.20
N LEU A 160 -9.46 9.71 3.96
CA LEU A 160 -8.40 9.95 2.96
C LEU A 160 -7.06 10.20 3.66
N TYR A 161 -6.07 9.41 3.28
CA TYR A 161 -4.72 9.45 3.82
C TYR A 161 -3.71 9.73 2.70
N ALA A 162 -2.58 10.35 3.04
CA ALA A 162 -1.45 10.53 2.14
C ALA A 162 -0.20 9.81 2.68
N ALA A 163 0.53 9.12 1.82
CA ALA A 163 1.69 8.31 2.20
C ALA A 163 2.98 8.66 1.43
N GLY A 164 4.13 8.35 2.04
CA GLY A 164 5.45 8.52 1.47
C GLY A 164 5.74 9.93 0.98
N ARG A 165 6.21 10.02 -0.27
CA ARG A 165 6.67 11.28 -0.85
C ARG A 165 5.54 12.29 -1.03
N LEU A 166 4.30 11.85 -1.30
CA LEU A 166 3.14 12.73 -1.44
C LEU A 166 2.86 13.51 -0.16
N ALA A 167 3.03 12.85 1.00
CA ALA A 167 2.93 13.41 2.34
C ALA A 167 4.23 14.11 2.81
N ARG A 168 5.02 14.63 1.86
CA ARG A 168 6.26 15.40 2.10
C ARG A 168 7.37 14.66 2.86
N LYS A 169 7.29 13.33 3.02
CA LYS A 169 8.38 12.58 3.65
C LYS A 169 9.67 12.65 2.80
N PRO A 170 10.85 12.50 3.43
CA PRO A 170 12.12 12.41 2.74
C PRO A 170 12.08 11.41 1.59
N HIS A 171 12.71 11.76 0.46
CA HIS A 171 12.72 10.93 -0.75
C HIS A 171 13.70 9.75 -0.59
N GLN A 172 13.36 8.82 0.29
CA GLN A 172 14.16 7.64 0.66
C GLN A 172 13.24 6.43 0.75
N ALA A 173 13.61 5.31 0.10
CA ALA A 173 12.74 4.12 0.02
C ALA A 173 12.36 3.57 1.40
N ALA A 174 13.31 3.44 2.32
CA ALA A 174 13.05 2.95 3.68
C ALA A 174 12.12 3.86 4.49
N VAL A 175 12.26 5.19 4.32
CA VAL A 175 11.38 6.17 4.97
C VAL A 175 9.96 6.06 4.42
N CYS A 176 9.82 5.95 3.10
CA CYS A 176 8.52 5.77 2.46
C CYS A 176 7.86 4.43 2.84
N ALA A 177 8.62 3.35 2.99
CA ALA A 177 8.11 2.08 3.49
C ALA A 177 7.55 2.24 4.90
N GLY A 178 8.36 2.77 5.83
CA GLY A 178 7.94 2.99 7.21
C GLY A 178 6.71 3.89 7.32
N HIS A 179 6.65 4.98 6.55
CA HIS A 179 5.47 5.85 6.56
C HIS A 179 4.24 5.19 5.91
N GLY A 180 4.41 4.36 4.89
CA GLY A 180 3.29 3.59 4.32
C GLY A 180 2.66 2.67 5.35
N ALA A 181 3.50 1.94 6.10
CA ALA A 181 3.05 1.13 7.23
C ALA A 181 2.38 1.97 8.33
N GLU A 182 2.97 3.09 8.74
CA GLU A 182 2.41 4.00 9.74
C GLU A 182 1.04 4.54 9.33
N VAL A 183 0.86 4.91 8.06
CA VAL A 183 -0.43 5.35 7.50
C VAL A 183 -1.47 4.24 7.56
N ALA A 184 -1.09 3.02 7.20
CA ALA A 184 -2.01 1.88 7.27
C ALA A 184 -2.44 1.58 8.72
N VAL A 185 -1.52 1.61 9.69
CA VAL A 185 -1.84 1.47 11.12
C VAL A 185 -2.79 2.59 11.58
N THR A 186 -2.55 3.81 11.11
CA THR A 186 -3.39 4.98 11.42
C THR A 186 -4.80 4.82 10.85
N LEU A 187 -4.93 4.33 9.61
CA LEU A 187 -6.21 3.99 9.00
C LEU A 187 -6.95 2.92 9.80
N LEU A 188 -6.27 1.86 10.22
CA LEU A 188 -6.87 0.78 11.00
C LEU A 188 -7.38 1.27 12.37
N GLU A 189 -6.64 2.16 13.03
CA GLU A 189 -7.08 2.84 14.26
C GLU A 189 -8.34 3.68 14.03
N ASP A 190 -8.37 4.47 12.96
CA ASP A 190 -9.52 5.34 12.64
C ASP A 190 -10.77 4.53 12.23
N ALA A 191 -10.57 3.32 11.69
CA ALA A 191 -11.63 2.40 11.31
C ALA A 191 -12.09 1.48 12.47
N ASP A 192 -11.61 1.72 13.70
CA ASP A 192 -11.87 0.89 14.89
C ASP A 192 -11.56 -0.61 14.67
N VAL A 193 -10.63 -0.92 13.77
CA VAL A 193 -10.16 -2.30 13.54
C VAL A 193 -9.24 -2.69 14.72
N PRO A 194 -9.39 -3.89 15.31
CA PRO A 194 -8.56 -4.32 16.43
C PRO A 194 -7.07 -4.16 16.14
N PHE A 195 -6.31 -3.74 17.17
CA PHE A 195 -4.89 -3.45 17.05
C PHE A 195 -4.12 -4.64 16.46
N TYR A 196 -3.35 -4.36 15.41
CA TYR A 196 -2.55 -5.34 14.70
C TYR A 196 -1.23 -5.64 15.41
N HIS A 197 -1.04 -6.89 15.82
CA HIS A 197 0.28 -7.42 16.15
C HIS A 197 0.79 -8.30 14.99
N ASP A 198 2.00 -8.04 14.50
CA ASP A 198 2.56 -8.72 13.32
C ASP A 198 3.35 -10.01 13.65
N TRP A 199 3.15 -10.56 14.86
CA TRP A 199 4.01 -11.64 15.37
C TRP A 199 3.46 -13.02 15.03
N VAL A 200 4.27 -13.80 14.32
CA VAL A 200 4.13 -15.26 14.26
C VAL A 200 5.06 -15.84 15.32
N ALA A 201 4.48 -16.25 16.44
CA ALA A 201 5.18 -16.76 17.61
C ALA A 201 5.26 -18.29 17.57
N PRO A 202 6.25 -18.91 18.25
CA PRO A 202 6.21 -20.34 18.48
C PRO A 202 5.03 -20.70 19.40
N GLU A 203 4.42 -21.86 19.18
CA GLU A 203 3.41 -22.46 20.06
C GLU A 203 3.87 -22.41 21.53
N GLY A 204 2.96 -21.99 22.41
CA GLY A 204 3.24 -21.81 23.84
C GLY A 204 3.77 -20.42 24.21
N TYR A 205 4.15 -19.56 23.25
CA TYR A 205 4.72 -18.25 23.57
C TYR A 205 3.79 -17.42 24.46
N PHE A 206 2.54 -17.22 24.09
CA PHE A 206 1.49 -16.60 24.90
C PHE A 206 0.77 -17.64 25.76
N THR A 207 0.37 -18.77 25.15
CA THR A 207 -0.55 -19.72 25.77
C THR A 207 0.02 -20.44 26.99
N ASP A 208 1.32 -20.76 27.04
CA ASP A 208 1.97 -21.37 28.22
C ASP A 208 2.09 -20.39 29.40
N ARG A 209 1.83 -19.10 29.18
CA ARG A 209 1.82 -18.05 30.20
C ARG A 209 0.40 -17.66 30.62
N ASP A 210 -0.59 -18.48 30.30
CA ASP A 210 -2.03 -18.23 30.54
C ASP A 210 -2.51 -16.91 29.90
N ARG A 211 -1.95 -16.56 28.73
CA ARG A 211 -2.35 -15.37 27.95
C ARG A 211 -3.03 -15.80 26.66
N GLU A 212 -4.10 -15.09 26.30
CA GLU A 212 -4.69 -15.21 24.97
C GLU A 212 -3.70 -14.71 23.90
N VAL A 213 -3.73 -15.36 22.74
CA VAL A 213 -2.99 -14.89 21.56
C VAL A 213 -3.61 -13.55 21.14
N PRO A 214 -2.83 -12.44 21.10
CA PRO A 214 -3.37 -11.15 20.72
C PRO A 214 -3.99 -11.17 19.31
N PRO A 215 -4.99 -10.33 19.02
CA PRO A 215 -5.49 -10.15 17.66
C PRO A 215 -4.35 -9.87 16.67
N GLY A 216 -4.36 -10.56 15.53
CA GLY A 216 -3.33 -10.47 14.50
C GLY A 216 -2.07 -11.34 14.73
N CYS A 217 -1.84 -11.83 15.96
CA CYS A 217 -0.79 -12.81 16.22
C CYS A 217 -1.23 -14.23 15.82
N GLU A 218 -0.23 -15.07 15.55
CA GLU A 218 -0.41 -16.51 15.38
C GLU A 218 0.63 -17.24 16.24
N GLU A 219 0.24 -18.38 16.81
CA GLU A 219 1.17 -19.35 17.37
C GLU A 219 1.29 -20.55 16.44
N ILE A 220 2.51 -20.89 16.03
CA ILE A 220 2.77 -22.02 15.13
C ILE A 220 3.67 -23.05 15.77
N ASP A 221 3.38 -24.32 15.48
CA ASP A 221 4.20 -25.43 15.97
C ASP A 221 5.57 -25.47 15.27
N ALA A 222 6.44 -26.37 15.74
CA ALA A 222 7.78 -26.50 15.18
C ALA A 222 7.80 -27.07 13.74
N ALA A 223 6.77 -27.80 13.32
CA ALA A 223 6.67 -28.35 11.97
C ALA A 223 6.30 -27.26 10.97
N GLU A 224 5.24 -26.51 11.25
CA GLU A 224 4.79 -25.35 10.45
C GLU A 224 5.90 -24.30 10.35
N ARG A 225 6.61 -24.01 11.45
CA ARG A 225 7.75 -23.08 11.42
C ARG A 225 8.83 -23.53 10.43
N ARG A 226 9.17 -24.82 10.42
CA ARG A 226 10.18 -25.37 9.50
C ARG A 226 9.69 -25.34 8.05
N GLU A 227 8.41 -25.60 7.83
CA GLU A 227 7.81 -25.54 6.49
C GLU A 227 7.84 -24.10 5.94
N ARG A 228 7.37 -23.12 6.71
CA ARG A 228 7.43 -21.70 6.32
C ARG A 228 8.87 -21.23 6.09
N GLU A 229 9.82 -21.66 6.93
CA GLU A 229 11.24 -21.33 6.78
C GLU A 229 11.83 -21.93 5.49
N ALA A 230 11.53 -23.19 5.18
CA ALA A 230 11.97 -23.83 3.94
C ALA A 230 11.41 -23.11 2.71
N ALA A 231 10.10 -22.82 2.71
CA ALA A 231 9.45 -22.08 1.63
C ALA A 231 10.06 -20.68 1.43
N ALA A 232 10.33 -19.95 2.51
CA ALA A 232 10.94 -18.63 2.45
C ALA A 232 12.37 -18.67 1.88
N LEU A 233 13.17 -19.67 2.28
CA LEU A 233 14.53 -19.86 1.77
C LEU A 233 14.53 -20.21 0.28
N ASP A 234 13.65 -21.10 -0.15
CA ASP A 234 13.57 -21.52 -1.55
C ASP A 234 13.06 -20.39 -2.43
N ALA A 235 12.02 -19.66 -2.01
CA ALA A 235 11.54 -18.47 -2.69
C ALA A 235 12.67 -17.43 -2.83
N THR A 236 13.39 -17.14 -1.75
CA THR A 236 14.51 -16.17 -1.76
C THR A 236 15.61 -16.61 -2.72
N ARG A 237 16.01 -17.89 -2.70
CA ARG A 237 17.02 -18.42 -3.62
C ARG A 237 16.58 -18.25 -5.07
N GLU A 238 15.34 -18.61 -5.40
CA GLU A 238 14.79 -18.49 -6.74
C GLU A 238 14.76 -17.03 -7.21
N ARG A 239 14.23 -16.12 -6.39
CA ARG A 239 14.05 -14.70 -6.72
C ARG A 239 15.36 -13.93 -6.86
N PHE A 240 16.45 -14.46 -6.34
CA PHE A 240 17.77 -13.83 -6.43
C PHE A 240 18.79 -14.68 -7.19
N ALA A 241 18.38 -15.80 -7.81
CA ALA A 241 19.27 -16.67 -8.56
C ALA A 241 19.87 -15.99 -9.79
N GLU A 242 19.07 -15.15 -10.45
CA GLU A 242 19.43 -14.46 -11.70
C GLU A 242 19.21 -12.95 -11.58
N PRO A 243 19.88 -12.12 -12.40
CA PRO A 243 19.57 -10.70 -12.54
C PRO A 243 18.09 -10.45 -12.86
N HIS A 244 17.61 -9.24 -12.57
CA HIS A 244 16.26 -8.84 -12.96
C HIS A 244 16.08 -9.00 -14.48
N PRO A 245 14.98 -9.61 -14.96
CA PRO A 245 14.82 -9.94 -16.39
C PRO A 245 14.66 -8.70 -17.27
N ASP A 246 14.00 -7.67 -16.76
CA ASP A 246 13.83 -6.42 -17.52
C ASP A 246 15.11 -5.58 -17.51
N PRO A 247 15.40 -4.83 -18.60
CA PRO A 247 16.54 -3.92 -18.66
C PRO A 247 16.35 -2.71 -17.73
N GLN A 248 17.45 -2.06 -17.39
CA GLN A 248 17.43 -0.87 -16.54
C GLN A 248 16.74 0.28 -17.27
N GLU A 249 15.68 0.83 -16.67
CA GLU A 249 15.00 2.01 -17.20
C GLU A 249 15.84 3.27 -16.97
N THR A 250 15.90 4.15 -17.98
CA THR A 250 16.54 5.46 -17.88
C THR A 250 15.51 6.57 -17.62
N HIS A 251 15.97 7.82 -17.53
CA HIS A 251 15.06 8.95 -17.42
C HIS A 251 14.31 9.16 -18.75
N PRO A 252 12.98 9.35 -18.77
CA PRO A 252 12.21 9.49 -20.03
C PRO A 252 12.71 10.62 -20.95
N SER A 253 13.28 11.67 -20.38
CA SER A 253 13.87 12.78 -21.17
C SER A 253 15.15 12.41 -21.93
N LEU A 254 15.65 11.18 -21.81
CA LEU A 254 16.83 10.68 -22.51
C LEU A 254 16.44 9.69 -23.63
N GLU A 255 15.15 9.43 -23.82
CA GLU A 255 14.61 8.53 -24.85
C GLU A 255 14.14 9.28 -26.12
N GLU A 256 14.41 10.59 -26.22
CA GLU A 256 14.17 11.45 -27.39
C GLU A 256 15.37 11.56 -28.32
#